data_AF-A0A8H4XSP0-F1
#
_entry.id   AF-A0A8H4XSP0-F1
#
_cell.length_a   1.000
_cell.length_b   1.000
_cell.length_c   1.000
_cell.angle_alpha   90.00
_cell.angle_beta   90.00
_cell.angle_gamma   90.00
#
_symmetry.space_group_name_H-M   'P 1'
#
loop_
_entity.id
_entity.type
_entity.pdbx_description
1 polymer ?
#
loop_
_entity_poly.entity_id
_entity_poly.type
_entity_poly.pdbx_seq_one_letter_code
_entity_poly.pdbx_strand_id
1 'polypeptide(L)'
;MPHSLFLGSGSVQPRLKEYDLKAGYIEPSSEHEDDEIYRPSIHAIRGCLKYSIIELTLTLFTFALFINSAILIVAAAALYGTPGADNADLFGIHDLLSQSIAPAAGTIFGLALLLSGLAAGIICTIAGQMVSEGMINWTFRPWVRRLLTRVISIVPSVIIAASVGRQGLSTALTASQVVLSVILPFVMAPLIYFTARNKFMTVRNEGVDLSELSTNAEQAQTLPPETAVKMRNSWPVSVLALIIWAAITIMDVAALVLI
;
A
#
# COMPACT_ATOMS: atom_id res chain seq x y z
N MET A 1 4.68 2.23 -2.82
CA MET A 1 5.47 1.43 -1.85
C MET A 1 4.78 0.08 -1.64
N PRO A 2 5.51 -1.03 -1.43
CA PRO A 2 4.94 -2.37 -1.29
C PRO A 2 3.90 -2.48 -0.16
N HIS A 3 4.18 -1.90 1.01
CA HIS A 3 3.27 -1.92 2.16
C HIS A 3 1.94 -1.20 1.91
N SER A 4 1.93 -0.18 1.04
CA SER A 4 0.69 0.52 0.66
C SER A 4 -0.26 -0.35 -0.15
N LEU A 5 0.25 -1.35 -0.89
CA LEU A 5 -0.59 -2.30 -1.64
C LEU A 5 -1.41 -3.17 -0.67
N PHE A 6 -0.76 -3.68 0.38
CA PHE A 6 -1.43 -4.45 1.43
C PHE A 6 -2.42 -3.57 2.20
N LEU A 7 -2.01 -2.36 2.58
CA LEU A 7 -2.88 -1.41 3.28
C LEU A 7 -4.14 -1.07 2.48
N GLY A 8 -3.99 -0.78 1.19
CA GLY A 8 -5.11 -0.48 0.30
C GLY A 8 -6.08 -1.66 0.20
N SER A 9 -5.56 -2.88 0.04
CA SER A 9 -6.36 -4.10 0.00
C SER A 9 -7.16 -4.32 1.29
N GLY A 10 -6.53 -4.17 2.46
CA GLY A 10 -7.19 -4.42 3.74
C GLY A 10 -8.17 -3.31 4.15
N SER A 11 -7.87 -2.05 3.84
CA SER A 11 -8.73 -0.90 4.20
C SER A 11 -10.08 -0.89 3.47
N VAL A 12 -10.18 -1.55 2.31
CA VAL A 12 -11.42 -1.64 1.54
C VAL A 12 -12.38 -2.69 2.12
N GLN A 13 -11.89 -3.71 2.84
CA GLN A 13 -12.73 -4.81 3.35
C GLN A 13 -13.84 -4.34 4.32
N PRO A 14 -13.58 -3.47 5.32
CA PRO A 14 -14.64 -2.96 6.18
C PRO A 14 -15.69 -2.15 5.43
N ARG A 15 -15.29 -1.40 4.39
CA ARG A 15 -16.21 -0.59 3.58
C ARG A 15 -17.17 -1.46 2.77
N LEU A 16 -16.70 -2.60 2.26
CA LEU A 16 -17.55 -3.59 1.59
C LEU A 16 -18.61 -4.12 2.56
N LYS A 17 -18.18 -4.53 3.76
CA LYS A 17 -19.09 -5.04 4.80
C LYS A 17 -20.14 -4.00 5.20
N GLU A 18 -19.72 -2.75 5.40
CA GLU A 18 -20.64 -1.66 5.72
C GLU A 18 -21.64 -1.37 4.60
N TYR A 19 -21.22 -1.45 3.34
CA TYR A 19 -22.13 -1.30 2.19
C TYR A 19 -23.20 -2.39 2.18
N ASP A 20 -22.79 -3.66 2.35
CA ASP A 20 -23.73 -4.79 2.34
C ASP A 20 -24.71 -4.73 3.51
N LEU A 21 -24.25 -4.33 4.71
CA LEU A 21 -25.11 -4.14 5.89
C LEU A 21 -26.15 -3.02 5.66
N LYS A 22 -25.74 -1.88 5.09
CA LYS A 22 -26.66 -0.76 4.83
C LYS A 22 -27.67 -1.07 3.73
N ALA A 23 -27.27 -1.83 2.73
CA ALA A 23 -28.13 -2.23 1.62
C ALA A 23 -29.03 -3.43 1.95
N GLY A 24 -28.86 -4.04 3.13
CA GLY A 24 -29.64 -5.21 3.55
C GLY A 24 -29.28 -6.49 2.81
N TYR A 25 -28.09 -6.58 2.22
CA TYR A 25 -27.62 -7.81 1.56
C TYR A 25 -27.11 -8.86 2.55
N ILE A 26 -26.80 -8.44 3.77
CA ILE A 26 -26.33 -9.29 4.86
C ILE A 26 -27.07 -8.86 6.11
N GLU A 27 -27.65 -9.81 6.83
CA GLU A 27 -28.25 -9.55 8.13
C GLU A 27 -27.14 -9.18 9.14
N PRO A 28 -27.38 -8.25 10.06
CA PRO A 28 -26.43 -7.97 11.13
C PRO A 28 -26.27 -9.25 11.94
N SER A 29 -25.17 -9.96 11.71
CA SER A 29 -24.83 -11.20 12.40
C SER A 29 -25.04 -11.00 13.90
N SER A 30 -25.97 -11.76 14.50
CA SER A 30 -26.01 -11.93 15.95
C SER A 30 -24.60 -12.34 16.40
N GLU A 31 -24.13 -11.80 17.52
CA GLU A 31 -22.73 -11.76 17.99
C GLU A 31 -21.99 -13.12 18.16
N HIS A 32 -22.46 -14.24 17.60
CA HIS A 32 -22.01 -15.60 17.88
C HIS A 32 -21.91 -16.56 16.66
N GLU A 33 -21.52 -16.09 15.47
CA GLU A 33 -21.04 -16.99 14.39
C GLU A 33 -19.67 -16.50 13.88
N ASP A 34 -18.62 -16.85 14.63
CA ASP A 34 -17.23 -16.39 14.42
C ASP A 34 -16.48 -17.12 13.29
N ASP A 35 -17.11 -18.03 12.53
CA ASP A 35 -16.40 -18.89 11.56
C ASP A 35 -16.79 -18.69 10.08
N GLU A 36 -17.80 -17.87 9.74
CA GLU A 36 -18.13 -17.61 8.33
C GLU A 36 -17.29 -16.49 7.72
N ILE A 37 -16.44 -16.85 6.76
CA ILE A 37 -15.65 -15.92 5.96
C ILE A 37 -16.62 -15.02 5.17
N TYR A 38 -16.70 -13.75 5.55
CA TYR A 38 -17.48 -12.72 4.88
C TYR A 38 -17.19 -12.69 3.36
N ARG A 39 -18.26 -12.84 2.55
CA ARG A 39 -18.20 -12.75 1.08
C ARG A 39 -19.00 -11.54 0.60
N PRO A 40 -18.36 -10.56 -0.06
CA PRO A 40 -19.02 -9.33 -0.47
C PRO A 40 -19.96 -9.54 -1.67
N SER A 41 -21.07 -8.80 -1.70
CA SER A 41 -21.99 -8.81 -2.84
C SER A 41 -21.38 -8.14 -4.09
N ILE A 42 -21.86 -8.50 -5.28
CA ILE A 42 -21.40 -7.87 -6.53
C ILE A 42 -21.69 -6.36 -6.58
N HIS A 43 -22.76 -5.91 -5.92
CA HIS A 43 -23.15 -4.51 -5.83
C HIS A 43 -22.17 -3.72 -4.96
N ALA A 44 -21.81 -4.27 -3.79
CA ALA A 44 -20.78 -3.70 -2.93
C ALA A 44 -19.44 -3.59 -3.64
N ILE A 45 -19.00 -4.66 -4.32
CA ILE A 45 -17.72 -4.66 -5.03
C ILE A 45 -17.71 -3.57 -6.11
N ARG A 46 -18.75 -3.49 -6.96
CA ARG A 46 -18.80 -2.47 -8.02
C ARG A 46 -18.87 -1.05 -7.48
N GLY A 47 -19.62 -0.82 -6.41
CA GLY A 47 -19.73 0.49 -5.76
C GLY A 47 -18.41 0.92 -5.11
N CYS A 48 -17.87 0.09 -4.23
CA CYS A 48 -16.61 0.35 -3.54
C CYS A 48 -15.43 0.45 -4.50
N LEU A 49 -15.36 -0.37 -5.55
CA LEU A 49 -14.29 -0.30 -6.55
C LEU A 49 -14.27 1.06 -7.26
N LYS A 50 -15.43 1.55 -7.72
CA LYS A 50 -15.52 2.87 -8.38
C LYS A 50 -15.10 3.99 -7.43
N TYR A 51 -15.59 3.95 -6.19
CA TYR A 51 -15.24 4.94 -5.18
C TYR A 51 -13.75 4.93 -4.86
N SER A 52 -13.17 3.75 -4.62
CA SER A 52 -11.74 3.59 -4.35
C SER A 52 -10.86 4.02 -5.53
N ILE A 53 -11.26 3.75 -6.78
CA ILE A 53 -10.52 4.24 -7.95
C ILE A 53 -10.51 5.78 -7.98
N ILE A 54 -11.65 6.43 -7.74
CA ILE A 54 -11.74 7.90 -7.73
C ILE A 54 -10.90 8.48 -6.60
N GLU A 55 -11.05 7.95 -5.37
CA GLU A 55 -10.29 8.38 -4.20
C GLU A 55 -8.78 8.26 -4.44
N LEU A 56 -8.31 7.09 -4.89
CA LEU A 56 -6.89 6.87 -5.16
C LEU A 56 -6.39 7.75 -6.31
N THR A 57 -7.15 7.90 -7.39
CA THR A 57 -6.75 8.74 -8.53
C THR A 57 -6.61 10.20 -8.10
N LEU A 58 -7.59 10.72 -7.35
CA LEU A 58 -7.55 12.07 -6.83
C LEU A 58 -6.35 12.23 -5.89
N THR A 59 -6.20 11.38 -4.88
CA THR A 59 -5.11 11.50 -3.91
C THR A 59 -3.72 11.40 -4.55
N LEU A 60 -3.51 10.47 -5.49
CA LEU A 60 -2.21 10.31 -6.16
C LEU A 60 -1.92 11.48 -7.10
N PHE A 61 -2.89 11.91 -7.90
CA PHE A 61 -2.66 12.93 -8.94
C PHE A 61 -2.67 14.36 -8.38
N THR A 62 -3.46 14.64 -7.35
CA THR A 62 -3.51 15.99 -6.76
C THR A 62 -2.50 16.13 -5.62
N PHE A 63 -2.57 15.31 -4.58
CA PHE A 63 -1.73 15.50 -3.39
C PHE A 63 -0.30 14.97 -3.59
N ALA A 64 -0.15 13.72 -4.01
CA ALA A 64 1.18 13.11 -4.08
C ALA A 64 2.05 13.76 -5.17
N LEU A 65 1.49 13.98 -6.36
CA LEU A 65 2.19 14.67 -7.44
C LEU A 65 2.55 16.11 -7.06
N PHE A 66 1.63 16.85 -6.44
CA PHE A 66 1.90 18.22 -5.99
C PHE A 66 3.04 18.28 -4.97
N ILE A 67 3.01 17.43 -3.94
CA ILE A 67 4.06 17.42 -2.90
C ILE A 67 5.41 17.02 -3.49
N ASN A 68 5.47 15.94 -4.29
CA ASN A 68 6.72 15.50 -4.91
C ASN A 68 7.29 16.56 -5.86
N SER A 69 6.41 17.22 -6.63
CA SER A 69 6.82 18.30 -7.52
C SER A 69 7.29 19.53 -6.75
N ALA A 70 6.61 19.91 -5.67
CA ALA A 70 6.98 21.04 -4.83
C ALA A 70 8.38 20.86 -4.21
N ILE A 71 8.66 19.67 -3.67
CA ILE A 71 9.99 19.34 -3.12
C ILE A 71 11.05 19.45 -4.22
N LEU A 72 10.80 18.90 -5.41
CA LEU A 72 11.74 18.94 -6.52
C LEU A 72 11.97 20.37 -7.06
N ILE A 73 10.92 21.18 -7.17
CA ILE A 73 11.02 22.57 -7.62
C ILE A 73 11.76 23.42 -6.58
N VAL A 74 11.47 23.25 -5.29
CA VAL A 74 12.16 23.98 -4.21
C VAL A 74 13.63 23.57 -4.15
N ALA A 75 13.92 22.27 -4.26
CA ALA A 75 15.29 21.79 -4.33
C ALA A 75 16.00 22.39 -5.55
N ALA A 76 15.42 22.32 -6.74
CA ALA A 76 16.01 22.92 -7.94
C ALA A 76 16.23 24.44 -7.78
N ALA A 77 15.24 25.20 -7.30
CA ALA A 77 15.35 26.65 -7.16
C ALA A 77 16.40 27.08 -6.12
N ALA A 78 16.59 26.29 -5.04
CA ALA A 78 17.51 26.63 -3.96
C ALA A 78 18.93 26.05 -4.17
N LEU A 79 19.07 24.89 -4.82
CA LEU A 79 20.34 24.17 -4.95
C LEU A 79 21.03 24.37 -6.31
N TYR A 80 20.29 24.74 -7.36
CA TYR A 80 20.85 24.80 -8.72
C TYR A 80 22.03 25.79 -8.81
N GLY A 81 23.21 25.28 -9.17
CA GLY A 81 24.43 26.06 -9.35
C GLY A 81 25.21 26.37 -8.08
N THR A 82 24.84 25.81 -6.93
CA THR A 82 25.60 25.98 -5.67
C THR A 82 26.68 24.89 -5.50
N PRO A 83 27.94 25.25 -5.17
CA PRO A 83 29.00 24.26 -4.94
C PRO A 83 28.67 23.41 -3.71
N GLY A 84 28.60 22.07 -3.87
CA GLY A 84 28.29 21.13 -2.78
C GLY A 84 26.82 20.69 -2.69
N ALA A 85 25.95 21.18 -3.57
CA ALA A 85 24.53 20.84 -3.60
C ALA A 85 24.24 19.39 -4.00
N ASP A 86 25.12 18.78 -4.80
CA ASP A 86 24.96 17.41 -5.31
C ASP A 86 24.88 16.36 -4.19
N ASN A 87 25.36 16.70 -2.98
CA ASN A 87 25.36 15.82 -1.80
C ASN A 87 24.57 16.41 -0.62
N ALA A 88 23.66 17.36 -0.86
CA ALA A 88 22.86 17.95 0.21
C ALA A 88 22.00 16.87 0.89
N ASP A 89 22.38 16.51 2.12
CA ASP A 89 21.59 15.64 2.98
C ASP A 89 20.39 16.40 3.56
N LEU A 90 19.57 15.71 4.36
CA LEU A 90 18.38 16.29 4.99
C LEU A 90 18.72 17.55 5.82
N PHE A 91 19.90 17.58 6.41
CA PHE A 91 20.40 18.72 7.18
C PHE A 91 20.81 19.87 6.27
N GLY A 92 21.47 19.57 5.15
CA GLY A 92 21.77 20.55 4.10
C GLY A 92 20.52 21.22 3.56
N ILE A 93 19.45 20.46 3.30
CA ILE A 93 18.17 21.05 2.84
C ILE A 93 17.58 21.98 3.91
N HIS A 94 17.60 21.58 5.19
CA HIS A 94 17.14 22.44 6.28
C HIS A 94 17.93 23.75 6.35
N ASP A 95 19.26 23.67 6.31
CA ASP A 95 20.14 24.82 6.44
C ASP A 95 19.98 25.77 5.23
N LEU A 96 19.82 25.21 4.04
CA LEU A 96 19.56 25.97 2.81
C LEU A 96 18.20 26.67 2.86
N LEU A 97 17.13 25.99 3.28
CA LEU A 97 15.81 26.63 3.42
C LEU A 97 15.85 27.77 4.45
N SER A 98 16.57 27.56 5.55
CA SER A 98 16.76 28.54 6.62
C SER A 98 17.50 29.79 6.12
N GLN A 99 18.55 29.60 5.31
CA GLN A 99 19.41 30.68 4.80
C GLN A 99 18.85 31.39 3.56
N SER A 100 18.27 30.64 2.61
CA SER A 100 17.83 31.18 1.32
C SER A 100 16.42 31.79 1.36
N ILE A 101 15.54 31.32 2.25
CA ILE A 101 14.16 31.81 2.33
C ILE A 101 13.96 32.58 3.64
N ALA A 102 13.98 31.88 4.77
CA ALA A 102 13.85 32.45 6.11
C ALA A 102 14.14 31.37 7.17
N PRO A 103 14.60 31.73 8.38
CA PRO A 103 14.79 30.77 9.47
C PRO A 103 13.52 29.94 9.80
N ALA A 104 12.35 30.55 9.63
CA ALA A 104 11.06 29.87 9.80
C ALA A 104 10.79 28.77 8.76
N ALA A 105 11.37 28.86 7.56
CA ALA A 105 11.19 27.83 6.52
C ALA A 105 11.90 26.52 6.92
N GLY A 106 13.11 26.62 7.50
CA GLY A 106 13.83 25.47 8.06
C GLY A 106 13.06 24.80 9.19
N THR A 107 12.50 25.58 10.12
CA THR A 107 11.72 25.00 11.23
C THR A 107 10.43 24.33 10.78
N ILE A 108 9.72 24.90 9.80
CA ILE A 108 8.53 24.28 9.18
C ILE A 108 8.92 22.97 8.48
N PHE A 109 10.04 22.94 7.76
CA PHE A 109 10.54 21.72 7.13
C PHE A 109 10.85 20.63 8.16
N GLY A 110 11.55 20.97 9.25
CA GLY A 110 11.82 20.04 10.35
C GLY A 110 10.54 19.51 11.00
N LEU A 111 9.54 20.38 11.21
CA LEU A 111 8.24 19.96 11.74
C LEU A 111 7.49 19.04 10.78
N ALA A 112 7.53 19.33 9.47
CA ALA A 112 6.93 18.49 8.44
C ALA A 112 7.57 17.10 8.39
N LEU A 113 8.91 17.01 8.52
CA LEU A 113 9.62 15.73 8.61
C LEU A 113 9.22 14.92 9.84
N LEU A 114 9.08 15.57 11.00
CA LEU A 114 8.63 14.92 12.22
C LEU A 114 7.21 14.36 12.07
N LEU A 115 6.28 15.16 11.54
CA LEU A 115 4.90 14.73 11.30
C LEU A 115 4.81 13.60 10.27
N SER A 116 5.62 13.66 9.21
CA SER A 116 5.72 12.59 8.21
C SER A 116 6.21 11.28 8.83
N GLY A 117 7.24 11.32 9.69
CA GLY A 117 7.75 10.15 10.41
C GLY A 117 6.73 9.53 11.37
N LEU A 118 5.93 10.36 12.04
CA LEU A 118 4.84 9.90 12.91
C LEU A 118 3.75 9.18 12.11
N ALA A 119 3.33 9.75 10.97
CA ALA A 119 2.34 9.15 10.08
C ALA A 119 2.83 7.82 9.48
N ALA A 120 4.08 7.78 9.00
CA ALA A 120 4.71 6.57 8.46
C ALA A 120 4.74 5.43 9.48
N GLY A 121 4.98 5.74 10.76
CA GLY A 121 4.95 4.76 11.84
C GLY A 121 3.59 4.07 12.00
N ILE A 122 2.48 4.82 11.87
CA ILE A 122 1.11 4.29 11.97
C ILE A 122 0.82 3.38 10.77
N ILE A 123 1.09 3.87 9.56
CA ILE A 123 0.89 3.13 8.31
C ILE A 123 1.66 1.82 8.32
N CYS A 124 2.93 1.85 8.76
CA CYS A 124 3.78 0.67 8.86
C CYS A 124 3.21 -0.37 9.83
N THR A 125 2.67 0.05 10.99
CA THR A 125 2.07 -0.90 11.94
C THR A 125 0.81 -1.57 11.40
N ILE A 126 -0.03 -0.84 10.65
CA ILE A 126 -1.26 -1.39 10.06
C ILE A 126 -0.91 -2.32 8.89
N ALA A 127 0.02 -1.93 8.01
CA ALA A 127 0.45 -2.80 6.92
C ALA A 127 1.16 -4.06 7.44
N GLY A 128 2.02 -3.92 8.46
CA GLY A 128 2.67 -5.05 9.12
C GLY A 128 1.68 -5.99 9.80
N GLN A 129 0.57 -5.45 10.34
CA GLN A 129 -0.53 -6.26 10.83
C GLN A 129 -1.15 -7.12 9.72
N MET A 130 -1.54 -6.50 8.61
CA MET A 130 -2.16 -7.21 7.49
C MET A 130 -1.25 -8.30 6.91
N VAL A 131 0.06 -8.04 6.80
CA VAL A 131 1.02 -9.02 6.30
C VAL A 131 1.23 -10.16 7.31
N SER A 132 1.39 -9.86 8.60
CA SER A 132 1.62 -10.90 9.61
C SER A 132 0.41 -11.79 9.86
N GLU A 133 -0.80 -11.22 9.90
CA GLU A 133 -2.04 -11.98 10.07
C GLU A 133 -2.44 -12.71 8.79
N GLY A 134 -2.19 -12.11 7.61
CA GLY A 134 -2.56 -12.73 6.33
C GLY A 134 -1.58 -13.77 5.79
N MET A 135 -0.27 -13.54 5.91
CA MET A 135 0.76 -14.40 5.30
C MET A 135 1.44 -15.34 6.30
N ILE A 136 1.60 -14.90 7.56
CA ILE A 136 2.35 -15.64 8.60
C ILE A 136 1.38 -16.25 9.63
N ASN A 137 0.09 -15.90 9.60
CA ASN A 137 -0.93 -16.25 10.60
C ASN A 137 -0.49 -15.93 12.03
N TRP A 138 0.27 -14.84 12.21
CA TRP A 138 0.77 -14.41 13.51
C TRP A 138 0.00 -13.19 14.03
N THR A 139 -0.77 -13.42 15.09
CA THR A 139 -1.48 -12.37 15.82
C THR A 139 -0.63 -11.85 16.97
N PHE A 140 -0.46 -10.53 17.03
CA PHE A 140 0.16 -9.83 18.15
C PHE A 140 -0.76 -8.72 18.63
N ARG A 141 -0.65 -8.37 19.91
CA ARG A 141 -1.27 -7.14 20.42
C ARG A 141 -0.70 -5.92 19.67
N PRO A 142 -1.53 -4.96 19.20
CA PRO A 142 -1.07 -3.83 18.39
C PRO A 142 0.08 -3.02 19.00
N TRP A 143 0.07 -2.84 20.34
CA TRP A 143 1.13 -2.11 21.05
C TRP A 143 2.47 -2.85 21.03
N VAL A 144 2.45 -4.19 21.14
CA VAL A 144 3.67 -5.03 21.09
C VAL A 144 4.27 -4.97 19.69
N ARG A 145 3.43 -5.11 18.66
CA ARG A 145 3.86 -5.00 17.26
C ARG A 145 4.49 -3.65 16.98
N ARG A 146 3.88 -2.56 17.46
CA ARG A 146 4.43 -1.19 17.33
C ARG A 146 5.75 -1.00 18.05
N LEU A 147 5.91 -1.57 19.24
CA LEU A 147 7.17 -1.50 19.98
C LEU A 147 8.28 -2.26 19.25
N LEU A 148 8.01 -3.49 18.83
CA LEU A 148 8.98 -4.34 18.13
C LEU A 148 9.45 -3.70 16.82
N THR A 149 8.53 -3.27 15.95
CA THR A 149 8.90 -2.66 14.67
C THR A 149 9.67 -1.35 14.84
N ARG A 150 9.34 -0.55 15.87
CA ARG A 150 10.12 0.65 16.21
C ARG A 150 11.49 0.32 16.75
N VAL A 151 11.63 -0.67 17.63
CA VAL A 151 12.94 -1.07 18.17
C VAL A 151 13.85 -1.56 17.05
N ILE A 152 13.33 -2.41 16.16
CA ILE A 152 14.08 -2.93 15.01
C ILE A 152 14.53 -1.82 14.05
N SER A 153 13.74 -0.74 13.91
CA SER A 153 14.08 0.39 13.04
C SER A 153 14.98 1.43 13.72
N ILE A 154 14.72 1.76 15.00
CA ILE A 154 15.40 2.84 15.73
C ILE A 154 16.79 2.38 16.21
N VAL A 155 16.92 1.15 16.71
CA VAL A 155 18.20 0.68 17.28
C VAL A 155 19.35 0.75 16.27
N PRO A 156 19.22 0.20 15.04
CA PRO A 156 20.27 0.34 14.03
C PRO A 156 20.54 1.81 13.66
N SER A 157 19.48 2.62 13.54
CA SER A 157 19.60 4.04 13.20
C SER A 157 20.37 4.82 14.27
N VAL A 158 20.13 4.55 15.55
CA VAL A 158 20.85 5.17 16.68
C VAL A 158 22.31 4.72 16.70
N ILE A 159 22.59 3.43 16.45
CA ILE A 159 23.97 2.91 16.39
C ILE A 159 24.74 3.59 15.26
N ILE A 160 24.14 3.71 14.07
CA ILE A 160 24.76 4.39 12.92
C ILE A 160 24.98 5.88 13.21
N ALA A 161 24.00 6.54 13.81
CA ALA A 161 24.12 7.95 14.19
C ALA A 161 25.23 8.19 15.23
N ALA A 162 25.40 7.28 16.19
CA ALA A 162 26.44 7.38 17.22
C ALA A 162 27.85 7.05 16.70
N SER A 163 27.98 6.16 15.71
CA SER A 163 29.27 5.69 15.20
C SER A 163 29.78 6.47 13.99
N VAL A 164 28.90 6.78 13.02
CA VAL A 164 29.25 7.40 11.73
C VAL A 164 28.73 8.83 11.61
N GLY A 165 27.70 9.20 12.36
CA GLY A 165 27.10 10.54 12.32
C GLY A 165 26.18 10.77 11.11
N ARG A 166 26.09 12.03 10.65
CA ARG A 166 25.10 12.47 9.64
C ARG A 166 25.21 11.72 8.32
N GLN A 167 26.43 11.54 7.83
CA GLN A 167 26.67 10.91 6.54
C GLN A 167 26.23 9.43 6.54
N GLY A 168 26.52 8.70 7.63
CA GLY A 168 26.05 7.33 7.80
C GLY A 168 24.52 7.24 7.85
N LEU A 169 23.84 8.19 8.50
CA LEU A 169 22.39 8.22 8.53
C LEU A 169 21.79 8.47 7.13
N SER A 170 22.36 9.40 6.37
CA SER A 170 21.95 9.66 4.98
C SER A 170 22.12 8.42 4.09
N THR A 171 23.29 7.76 4.18
CA THR A 171 23.53 6.50 3.45
C THR A 171 22.57 5.40 3.87
N ALA A 172 22.27 5.25 5.16
CA ALA A 172 21.32 4.26 5.66
C ALA A 172 19.88 4.53 5.16
N LEU A 173 19.48 5.80 5.09
CA LEU A 173 18.20 6.21 4.52
C LEU A 173 18.12 5.86 3.03
N THR A 174 19.14 6.19 2.23
CA THR A 174 19.19 5.86 0.80
C THR A 174 19.22 4.35 0.57
N ALA A 175 20.03 3.61 1.34
CA ALA A 175 20.09 2.15 1.28
C ALA A 175 18.72 1.51 1.61
N SER A 176 17.97 2.06 2.57
CA SER A 176 16.62 1.60 2.88
C SER A 176 15.66 1.77 1.69
N GLN A 177 15.82 2.81 0.88
CA GLN A 177 15.03 3.00 -0.34
C GLN A 177 15.39 1.98 -1.41
N VAL A 178 16.67 1.65 -1.58
CA VAL A 178 17.12 0.60 -2.50
C VAL A 178 16.54 -0.75 -2.09
N VAL A 179 16.61 -1.11 -0.81
CA VAL A 179 16.00 -2.36 -0.31
C VAL A 179 14.49 -2.38 -0.59
N LEU A 180 13.80 -1.24 -0.40
CA LEU A 180 12.37 -1.15 -0.68
C LEU A 180 12.04 -1.32 -2.17
N SER A 181 12.89 -0.81 -3.06
CA SER A 181 12.70 -0.95 -4.51
C SER A 181 12.88 -2.41 -4.92
N VAL A 182 13.93 -3.08 -4.43
CA VAL A 182 14.17 -4.52 -4.68
C VAL A 182 13.00 -5.41 -4.24
N ILE A 183 12.31 -5.08 -3.14
CA ILE A 183 11.15 -5.85 -2.65
C ILE A 183 9.93 -5.68 -3.58
N LEU A 184 9.80 -4.54 -4.26
CA LEU A 184 8.60 -4.17 -4.99
C LEU A 184 8.24 -5.15 -6.13
N PRO A 185 9.17 -5.59 -7.01
CA PRO A 185 8.90 -6.61 -8.03
C PRO A 185 8.33 -7.92 -7.47
N PHE A 186 8.84 -8.39 -6.32
CA PHE A 186 8.40 -9.64 -5.70
C PHE A 186 6.98 -9.55 -5.13
N VAL A 187 6.55 -8.37 -4.69
CA VAL A 187 5.18 -8.13 -4.23
C VAL A 187 4.22 -7.89 -5.40
N MET A 188 4.69 -7.20 -6.45
CA MET A 188 3.87 -6.90 -7.63
C MET A 188 3.58 -8.12 -8.50
N ALA A 189 4.55 -9.03 -8.68
CA ALA A 189 4.39 -10.22 -9.51
C ALA A 189 3.16 -11.09 -9.13
N PRO A 190 3.00 -11.53 -7.86
CA PRO A 190 1.82 -12.30 -7.46
C PRO A 190 0.53 -11.48 -7.54
N LEU A 191 0.58 -10.17 -7.27
CA LEU A 191 -0.59 -9.29 -7.39
C LEU A 191 -1.11 -9.25 -8.83
N ILE A 192 -0.21 -9.07 -9.81
CA ILE A 192 -0.57 -9.08 -11.25
C ILE A 192 -1.11 -10.46 -11.63
N TYR A 193 -0.46 -11.54 -11.17
CA TYR A 193 -0.91 -12.90 -11.44
C TYR A 193 -2.32 -13.20 -10.93
N PHE A 194 -2.64 -12.82 -9.68
CA PHE A 194 -3.96 -13.05 -9.09
C PHE A 194 -5.04 -12.19 -9.75
N THR A 195 -4.75 -10.91 -10.01
CA THR A 195 -5.70 -9.98 -10.63
C THR A 195 -5.95 -10.28 -12.12
N ALA A 196 -5.04 -10.97 -12.79
CA ALA A 196 -5.14 -11.39 -14.20
C ALA A 196 -5.70 -12.81 -14.41
N ARG A 197 -6.14 -13.53 -13.35
CA ARG A 197 -6.71 -14.88 -13.49
C ARG A 197 -8.16 -14.96 -13.03
N ASN A 198 -9.01 -15.49 -13.90
CA ASN A 198 -10.44 -15.75 -13.59
C ASN A 198 -10.61 -16.68 -12.38
N LYS A 199 -9.66 -17.60 -12.15
CA LYS A 199 -9.70 -18.52 -11.01
C LYS A 199 -9.81 -17.79 -9.66
N PHE A 200 -9.19 -16.62 -9.53
CA PHE A 200 -9.16 -15.83 -8.29
C PHE A 200 -10.11 -14.63 -8.33
N MET A 201 -10.32 -14.03 -9.51
CA MET A 201 -11.19 -12.87 -9.70
C MET A 201 -12.57 -13.26 -10.26
N THR A 202 -13.27 -14.17 -9.60
CA THR A 202 -14.67 -14.53 -9.92
C THR A 202 -15.51 -14.46 -8.66
N VAL A 203 -16.61 -13.71 -8.73
CA VAL A 203 -17.58 -13.56 -7.65
C VAL A 203 -18.75 -14.48 -7.96
N ARG A 204 -19.10 -15.36 -7.01
CA ARG A 204 -20.30 -16.19 -7.09
C ARG A 204 -21.48 -15.39 -6.53
N ASN A 205 -22.58 -15.37 -7.27
CA ASN A 205 -23.82 -14.77 -6.83
C ASN A 205 -24.60 -15.85 -6.04
N GLU A 206 -24.43 -15.90 -4.72
CA GLU A 206 -25.21 -16.76 -3.82
C GLU A 206 -26.59 -16.13 -3.55
N GLY A 207 -27.28 -15.75 -4.62
CA GLY A 207 -28.61 -15.12 -4.60
C GLY A 207 -29.63 -15.92 -5.40
N VAL A 208 -29.57 -17.26 -5.35
CA VAL A 208 -30.64 -18.13 -5.83
C VAL A 208 -31.15 -18.90 -4.63
N ASP A 209 -32.43 -18.71 -4.34
CA ASP A 209 -33.20 -19.36 -3.28
C ASP A 209 -32.87 -20.85 -3.15
N LEU A 210 -32.23 -21.22 -2.05
CA LEU A 210 -32.01 -22.63 -1.66
C LEU A 210 -33.33 -23.36 -1.31
N SER A 211 -34.46 -22.64 -1.29
CA SER A 211 -35.79 -23.20 -1.04
C SER A 211 -36.36 -23.94 -2.26
N GLU A 212 -35.97 -23.61 -3.50
CA GLU A 212 -36.45 -24.27 -4.73
C GLU A 212 -35.65 -25.53 -5.12
N LEU A 213 -34.49 -25.78 -4.49
CA LEU A 213 -33.60 -26.91 -4.82
C LEU A 213 -33.82 -28.16 -3.94
N SER A 214 -34.76 -28.12 -2.99
CA SER A 214 -35.03 -29.22 -2.06
C SER A 214 -35.80 -30.40 -2.64
N THR A 215 -36.23 -30.36 -3.92
CA THR A 215 -37.07 -31.42 -4.50
C THR A 215 -36.31 -32.48 -5.29
N ASN A 216 -35.07 -32.27 -5.74
CA ASN A 216 -34.37 -33.24 -6.60
C ASN A 216 -32.89 -33.44 -6.19
N ALA A 217 -32.66 -34.36 -5.24
CA ALA A 217 -31.35 -34.69 -4.68
C ALA A 217 -30.37 -35.41 -5.65
N GLU A 218 -30.73 -35.61 -6.92
CA GLU A 218 -29.88 -36.29 -7.92
C GLU A 218 -29.14 -35.36 -8.88
N GLN A 219 -29.33 -34.03 -8.82
CA GLN A 219 -28.73 -33.08 -9.77
C GLN A 219 -27.58 -32.21 -9.22
N ALA A 220 -27.01 -32.55 -8.06
CA ALA A 220 -25.91 -31.81 -7.43
C ALA A 220 -24.59 -31.77 -8.23
N GLN A 221 -24.48 -32.47 -9.37
CA GLN A 221 -23.27 -32.50 -10.21
C GLN A 221 -23.39 -31.74 -11.55
N THR A 222 -24.55 -31.18 -11.89
CA THR A 222 -24.73 -30.43 -13.13
C THR A 222 -25.58 -29.17 -12.92
N LEU A 223 -25.05 -28.18 -12.21
CA LEU A 223 -25.63 -26.84 -12.16
C LEU A 223 -24.97 -25.95 -13.25
N PRO A 224 -25.76 -25.19 -14.05
CA PRO A 224 -25.23 -24.39 -15.15
C PRO A 224 -24.38 -23.20 -14.64
N PRO A 225 -23.38 -22.74 -15.41
CA PRO A 225 -22.41 -21.72 -15.00
C PRO A 225 -22.95 -20.27 -15.04
N GLU A 226 -24.22 -20.03 -14.72
CA GLU A 226 -24.89 -18.73 -14.96
C GLU A 226 -24.80 -17.70 -13.81
N THR A 227 -24.28 -18.04 -12.64
CA THR A 227 -24.24 -17.11 -11.48
C THR A 227 -22.83 -16.69 -11.06
N ALA A 228 -21.84 -16.80 -11.95
CA ALA A 228 -20.46 -16.40 -11.67
C ALA A 228 -20.02 -15.19 -12.49
N VAL A 229 -19.87 -14.02 -11.84
CA VAL A 229 -19.40 -12.79 -12.49
C VAL A 229 -17.88 -12.73 -12.46
N LYS A 230 -17.25 -12.75 -13.64
CA LYS A 230 -15.80 -12.61 -13.80
C LYS A 230 -15.43 -11.12 -13.62
N MET A 231 -14.53 -10.83 -12.67
CA MET A 231 -14.05 -9.47 -12.35
C MET A 231 -12.54 -9.31 -12.57
N ARG A 232 -11.96 -10.15 -13.44
CA ARG A 232 -10.56 -10.04 -13.84
C ARG A 232 -10.27 -8.68 -14.48
N ASN A 233 -9.05 -8.17 -14.28
CA ASN A 233 -8.54 -7.03 -15.04
C ASN A 233 -8.69 -7.23 -16.55
N SER A 234 -8.95 -6.13 -17.26
CA SER A 234 -8.99 -6.14 -18.71
C SER A 234 -7.62 -6.51 -19.29
N TRP A 235 -7.61 -7.04 -20.52
CA TRP A 235 -6.37 -7.41 -21.19
C TRP A 235 -5.38 -6.22 -21.31
N PRO A 236 -5.80 -5.00 -21.71
CA PRO A 236 -4.90 -3.85 -21.76
C PRO A 236 -4.30 -3.47 -20.41
N VAL A 237 -5.10 -3.51 -19.34
CA VAL A 237 -4.62 -3.21 -17.97
C VAL A 237 -3.59 -4.24 -17.52
N SER A 238 -3.83 -5.51 -17.83
CA SER A 238 -2.90 -6.59 -17.48
C SER A 238 -1.58 -6.48 -18.23
N VAL A 239 -1.61 -6.14 -19.52
CA VAL A 239 -0.41 -5.90 -20.34
C VAL A 239 0.35 -4.67 -19.83
N LEU A 240 -0.34 -3.57 -19.56
CA LEU A 240 0.28 -2.37 -19.01
C LEU A 240 0.95 -2.64 -17.66
N ALA A 241 0.27 -3.38 -16.77
CA ALA A 241 0.84 -3.76 -15.47
C ALA A 241 2.10 -4.62 -15.63
N LEU A 242 2.12 -5.54 -16.60
CA LEU A 242 3.31 -6.35 -16.92
C LEU A 242 4.47 -5.47 -17.43
N ILE A 243 4.18 -4.49 -18.30
CA ILE A 243 5.19 -3.55 -18.82
C ILE A 243 5.79 -2.72 -17.68
N ILE A 244 4.94 -2.17 -16.81
CA ILE A 244 5.39 -1.38 -15.64
C ILE A 244 6.24 -2.26 -14.71
N TRP A 245 5.79 -3.48 -14.43
CA TRP A 245 6.55 -4.42 -13.61
C TRP A 245 7.92 -4.75 -14.22
N ALA A 246 7.98 -5.02 -15.52
CA ALA A 246 9.22 -5.29 -16.23
C ALA A 246 10.16 -4.09 -16.19
N ALA A 247 9.64 -2.88 -16.44
CA ALA A 247 10.42 -1.64 -16.38
C ALA A 247 11.02 -1.41 -14.99
N ILE A 248 10.21 -1.53 -13.93
CA ILE A 248 10.67 -1.40 -12.53
C ILE A 248 11.76 -2.45 -12.24
N THR A 249 11.53 -3.71 -12.61
CA THR A 249 12.49 -4.80 -12.36
C THR A 249 13.82 -4.56 -13.09
N ILE A 250 13.78 -4.13 -14.34
CA ILE A 250 14.99 -3.81 -15.11
C ILE A 250 15.73 -2.63 -14.49
N MET A 251 15.01 -1.59 -14.08
CA MET A 251 15.61 -0.42 -13.44
C MET A 251 16.23 -0.77 -12.08
N ASP A 252 15.58 -1.61 -11.28
CA ASP A 252 16.10 -2.08 -10.00
C ASP A 252 17.37 -2.93 -10.18
N VAL A 253 17.37 -3.84 -11.16
CA VAL A 253 18.56 -4.64 -11.49
C VAL A 253 19.69 -3.74 -12.00
N ALA A 254 19.38 -2.78 -12.88
CA ALA A 254 20.37 -1.83 -13.37
C ALA A 254 20.95 -1.00 -12.21
N ALA A 255 20.10 -0.51 -11.29
CA ALA A 255 20.55 0.23 -10.11
C ALA A 255 21.45 -0.62 -9.21
N LEU A 256 21.16 -1.90 -8.99
CA LEU A 256 21.99 -2.78 -8.19
C LEU A 256 23.33 -3.16 -8.83
N VAL A 257 23.39 -3.20 -10.16
CA VAL A 257 24.59 -3.61 -10.91
C VAL A 257 25.50 -2.42 -11.23
N LEU A 258 24.93 -1.23 -11.44
CA LEU A 258 25.66 -0.03 -11.88
C LEU A 258 26.06 0.92 -10.74
N ILE A 259 25.49 0.78 -9.54
CA ILE A 259 25.83 1.56 -8.33
C ILE A 259 26.73 0.72 -7.44
#